data_AF-A0A1M4USM6-F1
#
_entry.id   AF-A0A1M4USM6-F1
#
_cell.length_a   1.000
_cell.length_b   1.000
_cell.length_c   1.000
_cell.angle_alpha   90.00
_cell.angle_beta   90.00
_cell.angle_gamma   90.00
#
_symmetry.space_group_name_H-M   'P 1'
#
loop_
_entity.id
_entity.type
_entity.pdbx_description
1 polymer ?
#
loop_
_entity_poly.entity_id
_entity_poly.type
_entity_poly.pdbx_seq_one_letter_code
_entity_poly.pdbx_strand_id
1 'polypeptide(L)'
;MWYWPLVRTDTYVWQRAGVRAFGGRVLFALLSLPLGLVWFPLVVVGLGVSAATSVVLVGVAGFLAVLAFARLMAKVERARVRVLLRVSLPDPPKPHGGLWRRLGDRRRWREALYLALVLPMGALSSAVVFLLGAMVVRGATYPFAMWGEDISSAWGGPTWTGAVIVHSGIGLAAAVLAPWLVRLVTDLHGRVARRLL
;
A
#
# COMPACT_ATOMS: atom_id res chain seq x y z
N MET A 1 -24.17 13.10 41.03
CA MET A 1 -24.63 12.68 39.69
C MET A 1 -23.39 12.49 38.83
N TRP A 2 -22.90 11.25 38.76
CA TRP A 2 -21.62 10.91 38.12
C TRP A 2 -21.88 10.41 36.69
N TYR A 3 -21.50 11.19 35.68
CA TYR A 3 -21.51 10.73 34.29
C TYR A 3 -20.14 10.18 33.94
N TRP A 4 -20.04 8.85 33.84
CA TRP A 4 -18.90 8.19 33.23
C TRP A 4 -18.91 8.46 31.71
N PRO A 5 -17.81 8.91 31.08
CA PRO A 5 -17.75 8.95 29.64
C PRO A 5 -17.73 7.51 29.16
N LEU A 6 -18.78 7.10 28.44
CA LEU A 6 -18.75 5.90 27.61
C LEU A 6 -17.58 6.07 26.64
N VAL A 7 -16.43 5.50 27.02
CA VAL A 7 -15.32 5.23 26.13
C VAL A 7 -15.93 4.35 25.06
N ARG A 8 -16.25 4.97 23.93
CA ARG A 8 -16.67 4.29 22.72
C ARG A 8 -15.41 3.56 22.26
N THR A 9 -15.15 2.40 22.86
CA THR A 9 -14.20 1.44 22.33
C THR A 9 -14.80 1.04 21.00
N ASP A 10 -14.38 1.72 19.93
CA ASP A 10 -14.74 1.43 18.55
C ASP A 10 -14.15 0.06 18.19
N THR A 11 -14.72 -0.99 18.76
CA THR A 11 -14.47 -2.39 18.43
C THR A 11 -15.24 -2.71 17.15
N TYR A 12 -14.95 -1.97 16.07
CA TYR A 12 -15.29 -2.36 14.70
C TYR A 12 -14.27 -3.38 14.13
N VAL A 13 -13.50 -4.03 15.00
CA VAL A 13 -12.40 -4.95 14.65
C VAL A 13 -12.89 -6.20 13.91
N TRP A 14 -14.20 -6.50 13.96
CA TRP A 14 -14.80 -7.69 13.35
C TRP A 14 -15.68 -7.44 12.12
N GLN A 15 -15.79 -6.20 11.62
CA GLN A 15 -16.69 -5.94 10.49
C GLN A 15 -16.11 -6.37 9.12
N ARG A 16 -16.33 -7.66 8.88
CA ARG A 16 -16.46 -8.38 7.60
C ARG A 16 -15.17 -8.63 6.84
N ALA A 17 -14.61 -9.81 7.06
CA ALA A 17 -13.82 -10.56 6.06
C ALA A 17 -14.71 -10.95 4.85
N GLY A 18 -15.38 -9.97 4.25
CA GLY A 18 -16.21 -10.16 3.07
C GLY A 18 -15.42 -9.88 1.80
N VAL A 19 -15.83 -10.50 0.69
CA VAL A 19 -15.22 -10.34 -0.64
C VAL A 19 -14.98 -8.87 -1.02
N ARG A 20 -15.92 -7.97 -0.68
CA ARG A 20 -15.78 -6.52 -0.93
C ARG A 20 -14.63 -5.87 -0.14
N ALA A 21 -14.39 -6.30 1.10
CA ALA A 21 -13.30 -5.78 1.92
C ALA A 21 -11.95 -6.28 1.43
N PHE A 22 -11.87 -7.55 1.00
CA PHE A 22 -10.69 -8.11 0.37
C PHE A 22 -10.38 -7.42 -0.98
N GLY A 23 -11.38 -7.26 -1.84
CA GLY A 23 -11.22 -6.56 -3.12
C GLY A 23 -10.72 -5.12 -2.97
N GLY A 24 -11.21 -4.39 -1.97
CA GLY A 24 -10.70 -3.04 -1.65
C GLY A 24 -9.22 -3.03 -1.28
N ARG A 25 -8.73 -4.04 -0.53
CA ARG A 25 -7.32 -4.18 -0.16
C ARG A 25 -6.44 -4.59 -1.35
N VAL A 26 -6.91 -5.50 -2.20
CA VAL A 26 -6.22 -5.87 -3.43
C VAL A 26 -6.09 -4.66 -4.35
N LEU A 27 -7.19 -3.93 -4.57
CA LEU A 27 -7.18 -2.69 -5.35
C LEU A 27 -6.24 -1.65 -4.75
N PHE A 28 -6.24 -1.49 -3.42
CA PHE A 28 -5.32 -0.60 -2.72
C PHE A 28 -3.85 -0.98 -2.97
N ALA A 29 -3.51 -2.26 -2.83
CA ALA A 29 -2.15 -2.76 -3.07
C ALA A 29 -1.72 -2.48 -4.52
N LEU A 30 -2.53 -2.92 -5.50
CA LEU A 30 -2.24 -2.75 -6.92
C LEU A 30 -2.12 -1.28 -7.34
N LEU A 31 -2.95 -0.39 -6.81
CA LEU A 31 -2.86 1.06 -7.08
C LEU A 31 -1.67 1.72 -6.38
N SER A 32 -1.16 1.16 -5.29
CA SER A 32 -0.05 1.77 -4.55
C SER A 32 1.26 1.76 -5.34
N LEU A 33 1.47 0.76 -6.20
CA LEU A 33 2.65 0.71 -7.07
C LEU A 33 2.69 1.84 -8.13
N PRO A 34 1.69 2.00 -9.03
CA PRO A 34 1.71 3.06 -10.03
C PRO A 34 1.66 4.45 -9.39
N LEU A 35 0.89 4.63 -8.30
CA LEU A 35 0.87 5.89 -7.57
C LEU A 35 2.22 6.21 -6.93
N GLY A 36 2.85 5.21 -6.30
CA GLY A 36 4.21 5.34 -5.76
C GLY A 36 5.22 5.71 -6.83
N LEU A 37 5.11 5.13 -8.04
CA LEU A 37 5.98 5.43 -9.17
C LEU A 37 5.86 6.88 -9.65
N VAL A 38 4.70 7.51 -9.45
CA VAL A 38 4.50 8.94 -9.76
C VAL A 38 4.96 9.83 -8.59
N TRP A 39 4.56 9.51 -7.36
CA TRP A 39 4.83 10.35 -6.19
C TRP A 39 6.30 10.39 -5.81
N PHE A 40 6.96 9.23 -5.83
CA PHE A 40 8.35 9.09 -5.41
C PHE A 40 9.30 10.00 -6.19
N PRO A 41 9.39 9.95 -7.54
CA PRO A 41 10.33 10.80 -8.27
C PRO A 41 9.98 12.28 -8.12
N LEU A 42 8.69 12.66 -8.18
CA LEU A 42 8.29 14.06 -8.04
C LEU A 42 8.71 14.66 -6.69
N VAL A 43 8.60 13.89 -5.61
CA VAL A 43 9.03 14.34 -4.28
C VAL A 43 10.55 14.27 -4.14
N VAL A 44 11.18 13.14 -4.43
CA VAL A 44 12.62 12.92 -4.18
C VAL A 44 13.47 13.77 -5.11
N VAL A 45 13.21 13.75 -6.41
CA VAL A 45 13.93 14.58 -7.38
C VAL A 45 13.60 16.04 -7.16
N GLY A 46 12.32 16.39 -6.92
CA GLY A 46 11.92 17.78 -6.65
C GLY A 46 12.65 18.37 -5.43
N LEU A 47 12.73 17.63 -4.32
CA LEU A 47 13.48 18.04 -3.13
C LEU A 47 14.98 18.10 -3.40
N GLY A 48 15.54 17.13 -4.14
CA GLY A 48 16.96 17.10 -4.51
C GLY A 48 17.37 18.31 -5.37
N VAL A 49 16.59 18.62 -6.41
CA VAL A 49 16.81 19.80 -7.27
C VAL A 49 16.65 21.10 -6.46
N SER A 50 15.65 21.17 -5.57
CA SER A 50 15.46 22.33 -4.69
C SER A 50 16.64 22.52 -3.74
N ALA A 51 17.17 21.43 -3.18
CA ALA A 51 18.36 21.47 -2.33
C ALA A 51 19.59 21.97 -3.11
N ALA A 52 19.84 21.41 -4.30
CA ALA A 52 20.96 21.80 -5.16
C ALA A 52 20.89 23.28 -5.60
N THR A 53 19.69 23.80 -5.84
CA THR A 53 19.47 25.20 -6.29
C THR A 53 19.23 26.19 -5.14
N SER A 54 19.38 25.77 -3.88
CA SER A 54 19.13 26.64 -2.72
C SER A 54 20.11 27.79 -2.58
N VAL A 55 21.30 27.67 -3.16
CA VAL A 55 22.32 28.75 -3.18
C VAL A 55 21.79 30.02 -3.87
N VAL A 56 20.84 29.89 -4.81
CA VAL A 56 20.35 31.00 -5.65
C VAL A 56 18.98 31.53 -5.19
N LEU A 57 18.52 31.25 -3.97
CA LEU A 57 17.15 31.50 -3.46
C LEU A 57 16.01 30.77 -4.22
N VAL A 58 16.20 30.44 -5.50
CA VAL A 58 15.29 29.65 -6.34
C VAL A 58 14.96 28.30 -5.69
N GLY A 59 15.93 27.66 -5.05
CA GLY A 59 15.70 26.40 -4.34
C GLY A 59 14.72 26.50 -3.18
N VAL A 60 14.64 27.65 -2.50
CA VAL A 60 13.65 27.87 -1.42
C VAL A 60 12.22 27.87 -1.98
N ALA A 61 12.01 28.53 -3.12
CA ALA A 61 10.72 28.49 -3.82
C ALA A 61 10.39 27.06 -4.31
N GLY A 62 11.39 26.32 -4.80
CA GLY A 62 11.27 24.90 -5.16
C GLY A 62 10.82 24.03 -3.98
N PHE A 63 11.43 24.17 -2.80
CA PHE A 63 11.03 23.43 -1.61
C PHE A 63 9.57 23.68 -1.24
N LEU A 64 9.11 24.92 -1.28
CA LEU A 64 7.71 25.25 -1.01
C LEU A 64 6.76 24.62 -2.02
N ALA A 65 7.13 24.64 -3.30
CA ALA A 65 6.33 24.05 -4.37
C ALA A 65 6.20 22.53 -4.16
N VAL A 66 7.30 21.84 -3.88
CA VAL A 66 7.29 20.39 -3.62
C VAL A 66 6.53 20.04 -2.35
N LEU A 67 6.68 20.80 -1.27
CA LEU A 67 5.92 20.58 -0.03
C LEU A 67 4.42 20.90 -0.20
N ALA A 68 4.08 21.88 -1.03
CA ALA A 68 2.68 22.18 -1.37
C ALA A 68 2.06 21.05 -2.23
N PHE A 69 2.80 20.56 -3.21
CA PHE A 69 2.44 19.38 -4.00
C PHE A 69 2.24 18.16 -3.10
N ALA A 70 3.21 17.88 -2.21
CA ALA A 70 3.15 16.77 -1.28
C ALA A 70 1.89 16.83 -0.40
N ARG A 71 1.53 18.03 0.06
CA ARG A 71 0.32 18.24 0.85
C ARG A 71 -0.97 18.01 0.05
N LEU A 72 -1.00 18.37 -1.23
CA LEU A 72 -2.15 18.11 -2.10
C LEU A 72 -2.31 16.60 -2.33
N MET A 73 -1.24 15.90 -2.69
CA MET A 73 -1.27 14.46 -2.93
C MET A 73 -1.51 13.66 -1.64
N ALA A 74 -1.04 14.15 -0.50
CA ALA A 74 -1.38 13.59 0.81
C ALA A 74 -2.89 13.61 1.09
N LYS A 75 -3.66 14.57 0.54
CA LYS A 75 -5.13 14.54 0.65
C LYS A 75 -5.73 13.40 -0.18
N VAL A 76 -5.21 13.19 -1.40
CA VAL A 76 -5.63 12.09 -2.28
C VAL A 76 -5.35 10.75 -1.60
N GLU A 77 -4.17 10.59 -1.01
CA GLU A 77 -3.78 9.38 -0.29
C GLU A 77 -4.62 9.14 0.98
N ARG A 78 -4.97 10.19 1.74
CA ARG A 78 -5.91 10.08 2.86
C ARG A 78 -7.27 9.57 2.39
N ALA A 79 -7.79 10.11 1.29
CA ALA A 79 -9.06 9.65 0.72
C ALA A 79 -8.97 8.18 0.28
N ARG A 80 -7.89 7.79 -0.40
CA ARG A 80 -7.64 6.42 -0.85
C ARG A 80 -7.60 5.43 0.32
N VAL A 81 -6.86 5.75 1.38
CA VAL A 81 -6.79 4.91 2.60
C VAL A 81 -8.15 4.82 3.30
N ARG A 82 -8.88 5.94 3.43
CA ARG A 82 -10.23 5.95 4.04
C ARG A 82 -11.22 5.09 3.25
N VAL A 83 -11.23 5.21 1.93
CA VAL A 83 -12.19 4.51 1.07
C VAL A 83 -11.84 3.01 0.96
N LEU A 84 -10.59 2.68 0.65
CA LEU A 84 -10.21 1.30 0.32
C LEU A 84 -9.83 0.46 1.54
N LEU A 85 -9.15 1.04 2.53
CA LEU A 85 -8.77 0.32 3.76
C LEU A 85 -9.75 0.54 4.91
N ARG A 86 -10.71 1.46 4.77
CA ARG A 86 -11.71 1.80 5.81
C ARG A 86 -11.06 2.22 7.14
N VAL A 87 -9.89 2.86 7.05
CA VAL A 87 -9.17 3.39 8.20
C VAL A 87 -9.49 4.88 8.33
N SER A 88 -9.96 5.30 9.50
CA SER A 88 -10.13 6.73 9.79
C SER A 88 -8.77 7.42 9.91
N LEU A 89 -8.61 8.53 9.20
CA LEU A 89 -7.44 9.40 9.24
C LEU A 89 -7.90 10.83 9.58
N PRO A 90 -7.29 11.49 10.58
CA PRO A 90 -7.64 12.85 10.93
C PRO A 90 -7.37 13.81 9.77
N ASP A 91 -8.22 14.82 9.62
CA ASP A 91 -8.05 15.80 8.56
C ASP A 91 -6.91 16.79 8.86
N PRO A 92 -6.19 17.23 7.83
CA PRO A 92 -5.08 18.15 8.01
C PRO A 92 -5.58 19.52 8.51
N PRO A 93 -4.98 20.09 9.59
CA PRO A 93 -5.30 21.45 10.02
C PRO A 93 -4.96 22.43 8.89
N LYS A 94 -5.78 23.48 8.70
CA LYS A 94 -5.54 24.50 7.66
C LYS A 94 -4.12 25.07 7.78
N PRO A 95 -3.40 25.41 6.71
CA PRO A 95 -2.06 26.01 6.86
C PRO A 95 -2.16 27.40 7.49
N HIS A 96 -1.34 27.70 8.49
CA HIS A 96 -1.23 29.03 9.12
C HIS A 96 0.23 29.46 9.26
N GLY A 97 0.49 30.76 9.10
CA GLY A 97 1.82 31.36 9.27
C GLY A 97 2.58 31.70 7.98
N GLY A 98 3.62 32.52 8.16
CA GLY A 98 4.51 33.02 7.12
C GLY A 98 5.44 31.95 6.53
N LEU A 99 6.22 32.36 5.52
CA LEU A 99 7.10 31.50 4.72
C LEU A 99 7.97 30.53 5.54
N TRP A 100 8.73 31.06 6.50
CA TRP A 100 9.67 30.27 7.30
C TRP A 100 9.00 29.21 8.17
N ARG A 101 7.83 29.54 8.75
CA ARG A 101 7.01 28.56 9.49
C ARG A 101 6.53 27.42 8.60
N ARG A 102 6.27 27.70 7.32
CA ARG A 102 5.83 26.69 6.35
C ARG A 102 6.95 25.72 5.97
N LEU A 103 8.20 26.18 5.90
CA LEU A 103 9.35 25.31 5.63
C LEU A 103 9.73 24.45 6.84
N GLY A 104 9.66 25.01 8.05
CA GLY A 104 9.93 24.29 9.29
C GLY A 104 8.81 23.36 9.77
N ASP A 105 7.66 23.34 9.08
CA ASP A 105 6.49 22.54 9.50
C ASP A 105 6.79 21.04 9.34
N ARG A 106 7.10 20.38 10.46
CA ARG A 106 7.37 18.93 10.57
C ARG A 106 6.29 18.09 9.90
N ARG A 107 5.04 18.56 9.86
CA ARG A 107 3.93 17.81 9.25
C ARG A 107 4.05 17.73 7.73
N ARG A 108 4.52 18.78 7.06
CA ARG A 108 4.72 18.76 5.59
C ARG A 108 5.83 17.80 5.20
N TRP A 109 6.88 17.72 6.00
CA TRP A 109 7.96 16.76 5.80
C TRP A 109 7.49 15.31 6.02
N ARG A 110 6.59 15.06 6.98
CA ARG A 110 5.95 13.74 7.14
C ARG A 110 5.08 13.37 5.95
N GLU A 111 4.33 14.32 5.38
CA GLU A 111 3.53 14.12 4.17
C GLU A 111 4.42 13.79 2.96
N ALA A 112 5.52 14.52 2.77
CA ALA A 112 6.51 14.23 1.72
C ALA A 112 7.18 12.86 1.92
N LEU A 113 7.59 12.54 3.15
CA LEU A 113 8.15 11.23 3.50
C LEU A 113 7.16 10.10 3.23
N TYR A 114 5.88 10.28 3.57
CA TYR A 114 4.85 9.29 3.26
C TYR A 114 4.78 9.02 1.76
N LEU A 115 4.73 10.07 0.94
CA LEU A 115 4.66 9.94 -0.52
C LEU A 115 5.87 9.22 -1.11
N ALA A 116 7.07 9.46 -0.57
CA ALA A 116 8.26 8.69 -0.94
C ALA A 116 8.13 7.21 -0.53
N LEU A 117 7.54 6.92 0.62
CA LEU A 117 7.32 5.54 1.08
C LEU A 117 6.18 4.81 0.35
N VAL A 118 5.32 5.50 -0.41
CA VAL A 118 4.25 4.84 -1.18
C VAL A 118 4.83 3.86 -2.19
N LEU A 119 5.97 4.17 -2.82
CA LEU A 119 6.61 3.28 -3.79
C LEU A 119 7.07 1.94 -3.17
N PRO A 120 7.96 1.91 -2.15
CA PRO A 120 8.41 0.65 -1.58
C PRO A 120 7.27 -0.16 -0.93
N MET A 121 6.31 0.50 -0.28
CA MET A 121 5.13 -0.19 0.29
C MET A 121 4.20 -0.72 -0.82
N GLY A 122 4.02 0.06 -1.90
CA GLY A 122 3.26 -0.33 -3.07
C GLY A 122 3.88 -1.51 -3.78
N ALA A 123 5.19 -1.50 -4.01
CA ALA A 123 5.94 -2.62 -4.57
C ALA A 123 5.80 -3.88 -3.73
N LEU A 124 6.00 -3.79 -2.40
CA LEU A 124 5.84 -4.92 -1.49
C LEU A 124 4.42 -5.50 -1.54
N SER A 125 3.40 -4.64 -1.42
CA SER A 125 2.00 -5.08 -1.38
C SER A 125 1.53 -5.67 -2.73
N SER A 126 1.90 -5.05 -3.84
CA SER A 126 1.62 -5.56 -5.18
C SER A 126 2.35 -6.87 -5.45
N ALA A 127 3.62 -7.00 -5.04
CA ALA A 127 4.38 -8.24 -5.19
C ALA A 127 3.70 -9.42 -4.48
N VAL A 128 3.19 -9.20 -3.27
CA VAL A 128 2.41 -10.22 -2.53
C VAL A 128 1.14 -10.59 -3.30
N VAL A 129 0.39 -9.62 -3.81
CA VAL A 129 -0.82 -9.88 -4.61
C VAL A 129 -0.51 -10.66 -5.88
N PHE A 130 0.51 -10.25 -6.65
CA PHE A 130 0.90 -10.93 -7.89
C PHE A 130 1.43 -12.34 -7.64
N LEU A 131 2.27 -12.53 -6.62
CA LEU A 131 2.81 -13.84 -6.27
C LEU A 131 1.70 -14.81 -5.89
N LEU A 132 0.81 -14.42 -4.99
CA LEU A 132 -0.31 -15.27 -4.56
C LEU A 132 -1.27 -15.53 -5.73
N GLY A 133 -1.62 -14.50 -6.50
CA GLY A 133 -2.46 -14.65 -7.68
C GLY A 133 -1.86 -15.62 -8.71
N ALA A 134 -0.56 -15.51 -8.98
CA ALA A 134 0.14 -16.42 -9.89
C ALA A 134 0.12 -17.88 -9.38
N MET A 135 0.31 -18.10 -8.08
CA MET A 135 0.24 -19.45 -7.48
C MET A 135 -1.16 -20.04 -7.57
N VAL A 136 -2.20 -19.23 -7.32
CA VAL A 136 -3.61 -19.64 -7.46
C VAL A 136 -3.92 -20.00 -8.91
N VAL A 137 -3.58 -19.13 -9.86
CA VAL A 137 -3.82 -19.37 -11.29
C VAL A 137 -3.07 -20.62 -11.73
N ARG A 138 -1.77 -20.73 -11.44
CA ARG A 138 -0.98 -21.91 -11.78
C ARG A 138 -1.58 -23.19 -11.20
N GLY A 139 -1.93 -23.20 -9.92
CA GLY A 139 -2.49 -24.40 -9.27
C GLY A 139 -3.86 -24.79 -9.83
N ALA A 140 -4.68 -23.81 -10.20
CA ALA A 140 -6.00 -24.05 -10.79
C ALA A 140 -5.92 -24.53 -12.25
N THR A 141 -4.95 -24.04 -13.02
CA THR A 141 -4.78 -24.42 -14.43
C THR A 141 -3.84 -25.61 -14.63
N TYR A 142 -3.07 -26.01 -13.60
CA TYR A 142 -2.04 -27.05 -13.70
C TYR A 142 -2.52 -28.35 -14.37
N PRO A 143 -3.69 -28.94 -14.02
CA PRO A 143 -4.13 -30.19 -14.64
C PRO A 143 -4.31 -30.07 -16.15
N PHE A 144 -4.79 -28.92 -16.63
CA PHE A 144 -5.05 -28.69 -18.05
C PHE A 144 -3.80 -28.26 -18.79
N ALA A 145 -2.98 -27.42 -18.17
CA ALA A 145 -1.77 -26.88 -18.77
C ALA A 145 -0.66 -27.93 -18.96
N MET A 146 -0.64 -28.97 -18.12
CA MET A 146 0.37 -30.04 -18.17
C MET A 146 -0.22 -31.36 -18.67
N TRP A 147 -1.37 -31.34 -19.34
CA TRP A 147 -1.98 -32.55 -19.87
C TRP A 147 -1.18 -33.07 -21.07
N GLY A 148 -0.68 -34.30 -20.98
CA GLY A 148 0.13 -34.92 -22.04
C GLY A 148 1.58 -34.44 -22.11
N GLU A 149 1.99 -33.52 -21.23
CA GLU A 149 3.36 -33.03 -21.11
C GLU A 149 4.23 -33.99 -20.27
N ASP A 150 5.54 -34.01 -20.53
CA ASP A 150 6.49 -34.72 -19.67
C ASP A 150 6.69 -33.96 -18.36
N ILE A 151 6.26 -34.59 -17.27
CA ILE A 151 6.27 -34.05 -15.91
C ILE A 151 7.05 -34.96 -14.96
N SER A 152 7.89 -35.84 -15.48
CA SER A 152 8.76 -36.72 -14.70
C SER A 152 9.68 -35.95 -13.74
N SER A 153 10.03 -34.71 -14.08
CA SER A 153 10.85 -33.79 -13.26
C SER A 153 10.03 -32.86 -12.34
N ALA A 154 8.70 -32.92 -12.40
CA ALA A 154 7.85 -32.06 -11.59
C ALA A 154 7.85 -32.48 -10.12
N TRP A 155 7.63 -31.51 -9.22
CA TRP A 155 7.38 -31.80 -7.82
C TRP A 155 6.04 -32.52 -7.66
N GLY A 156 6.02 -33.61 -6.90
CA GLY A 156 4.87 -34.53 -6.81
C GLY A 156 5.16 -35.95 -7.30
N GLY A 157 6.38 -36.21 -7.78
CA GLY A 157 6.83 -37.52 -8.22
C GLY A 157 6.59 -37.74 -9.72
N PRO A 158 6.94 -38.92 -10.26
CA PRO A 158 6.92 -39.16 -11.71
C PRO A 158 5.52 -39.36 -12.30
N THR A 159 4.46 -39.22 -11.49
CA THR A 159 3.08 -39.44 -11.90
C THR A 159 2.35 -38.13 -12.11
N TRP A 160 1.45 -38.12 -13.10
CA TRP A 160 0.62 -36.95 -13.38
C TRP A 160 -0.26 -36.54 -12.22
N THR A 161 -0.89 -37.53 -11.56
CA THR A 161 -1.72 -37.30 -10.39
C THR A 161 -0.92 -36.67 -9.24
N GLY A 162 0.31 -37.14 -8.98
CA GLY A 162 1.16 -36.60 -7.92
C GLY A 162 1.55 -35.14 -8.17
N ALA A 163 1.96 -34.82 -9.41
CA ALA A 163 2.28 -33.45 -9.80
C ALA A 163 1.07 -32.51 -9.68
N VAL A 164 -0.12 -32.95 -10.11
CA VAL A 164 -1.37 -32.20 -9.98
C VAL A 164 -1.70 -31.91 -8.53
N ILE A 165 -1.66 -32.92 -7.64
CA ILE A 165 -1.98 -32.75 -6.23
C ILE A 165 -1.07 -31.71 -5.58
N VAL A 166 0.24 -31.77 -5.82
CA VAL A 166 1.20 -30.83 -5.23
C VAL A 166 0.95 -29.41 -5.72
N HIS A 167 0.84 -29.19 -7.02
CA HIS A 167 0.72 -27.84 -7.58
C HIS A 167 -0.66 -27.21 -7.33
N SER A 168 -1.73 -27.98 -7.46
CA SER A 168 -3.07 -27.54 -7.07
C SER A 168 -3.16 -27.30 -5.55
N GLY A 169 -2.48 -28.12 -4.75
CA GLY A 169 -2.36 -27.92 -3.29
C GLY A 169 -1.66 -26.60 -2.94
N ILE A 170 -0.57 -26.25 -3.61
CA ILE A 170 0.12 -24.95 -3.44
C ILE A 170 -0.81 -23.79 -3.83
N GLY A 171 -1.50 -23.90 -4.96
CA GLY A 171 -2.46 -22.88 -5.39
C GLY A 171 -3.61 -22.70 -4.40
N LEU A 172 -4.15 -23.81 -3.88
CA LEU A 172 -5.19 -23.79 -2.85
C LEU A 172 -4.67 -23.17 -1.55
N ALA A 173 -3.47 -23.55 -1.10
CA ALA A 173 -2.85 -22.95 0.08
C ALA A 173 -2.62 -21.44 -0.11
N ALA A 174 -2.19 -20.99 -1.29
CA ALA A 174 -2.06 -19.57 -1.61
C ALA A 174 -3.42 -18.85 -1.60
N ALA A 175 -4.48 -19.45 -2.16
CA ALA A 175 -5.83 -18.91 -2.14
C ALA A 175 -6.34 -18.75 -0.69
N VAL A 176 -6.09 -19.76 0.15
CA VAL A 176 -6.43 -19.73 1.57
C VAL A 176 -5.60 -18.68 2.28
N LEU A 177 -4.29 -18.56 2.06
CA LEU A 177 -3.47 -17.59 2.82
C LEU A 177 -3.63 -16.14 2.34
N ALA A 178 -4.13 -15.92 1.12
CA ALA A 178 -4.15 -14.61 0.50
C ALA A 178 -4.86 -13.50 1.30
N PRO A 179 -6.05 -13.72 1.88
CA PRO A 179 -6.71 -12.70 2.70
C PRO A 179 -5.87 -12.22 3.89
N TRP A 180 -5.12 -13.12 4.54
CA TRP A 180 -4.29 -12.82 5.70
C TRP A 180 -3.03 -12.06 5.31
N LEU A 181 -2.34 -12.52 4.26
CA LEU A 181 -1.10 -11.90 3.80
C LEU A 181 -1.34 -10.53 3.18
N VAL A 182 -2.35 -10.40 2.31
CA VAL A 182 -2.75 -9.11 1.74
C VAL A 182 -3.19 -8.15 2.84
N ARG A 183 -3.94 -8.64 3.83
CA ARG A 183 -4.31 -7.84 5.00
C ARG A 183 -3.09 -7.35 5.78
N LEU A 184 -2.14 -8.24 6.07
CA LEU A 184 -0.93 -7.92 6.83
C LEU A 184 -0.15 -6.76 6.20
N VAL A 185 0.12 -6.86 4.89
CA VAL A 185 0.91 -5.83 4.17
C VAL A 185 0.14 -4.53 4.00
N THR A 186 -1.16 -4.59 3.74
CA THR A 186 -1.99 -3.36 3.61
C THR A 186 -2.27 -2.70 4.95
N ASP A 187 -2.37 -3.45 6.06
CA ASP A 187 -2.46 -2.91 7.42
C ASP A 187 -1.13 -2.26 7.85
N LEU A 188 0.02 -2.77 7.40
CA LEU A 188 1.31 -2.10 7.57
C LEU A 188 1.32 -0.73 6.88
N HIS A 189 0.90 -0.67 5.62
CA HIS A 189 0.77 0.61 4.89
C HIS A 189 -0.19 1.56 5.61
N GLY A 190 -1.35 1.09 6.03
CA GLY A 190 -2.33 1.89 6.78
C GLY A 190 -1.78 2.43 8.12
N ARG A 191 -0.93 1.66 8.81
CA ARG A 191 -0.22 2.12 10.02
C ARG A 191 0.77 3.24 9.71
N VAL A 192 1.52 3.11 8.62
CA VAL A 192 2.45 4.16 8.17
C VAL A 192 1.68 5.43 7.76
N ALA A 193 0.56 5.28 7.05
CA ALA A 193 -0.34 6.39 6.71
C ALA A 193 -0.85 7.11 7.98
N ARG A 194 -1.38 6.38 8.97
CA ARG A 194 -1.81 6.96 10.26
C ARG A 194 -0.70 7.71 11.00
N ARG A 195 0.55 7.27 10.84
CA ARG A 195 1.71 7.88 11.49
C ARG A 195 2.30 9.04 10.73
N LEU A 196 1.94 9.29 9.47
CA LEU A 196 2.60 10.33 8.67
C LEU A 196 1.62 11.35 8.06
N LEU A 197 0.36 10.97 7.87
CA LEU A 197 -0.72 11.81 7.33
C LEU A 197 -1.60 12.37 8.44
#